data_AF-A0A4Y4WZQ6-F1
#
_entry.id   AF-A0A4Y4WZQ6-F1
#
_cell.length_a   1.000
_cell.length_b   1.000
_cell.length_c   1.000
_cell.angle_alpha   90.00
_cell.angle_beta   90.00
_cell.angle_gamma   90.00
#
_symmetry.space_group_name_H-M   'P 1'
#
loop_
_entity.id
_entity.type
_entity.pdbx_description
1 polymer ?
#
loop_
_entity_poly.entity_id
_entity_poly.type
_entity_poly.pdbx_seq_one_letter_code
_entity_poly.pdbx_strand_id
1 'polypeptide(L)'
;MTQVYIISLKESQRRLDTEKLVSESNEKFKGRCVFKIFDAISPKHEDFEKFVQELYDAQSMLKSDWFHSDYCYQELLPQEFGCYLSHYFLWKECVKTNQPIIILEDDVVLESNFMQALEDCLKSPFDFVRLYGHYWGGHKTNLHSLPIYTETEETEASIEKTPIENHEVTPPPPPNPTQDVQQDSIIETQQDPKELSEPCKIAPQKISFNPVVFKKIKRKLNRFIGSILARTEVYKKLVGKYDDLTTKYDDLTTKYDDLTTKYDDLTTKYDDLTTKYDDLTTKYDDLTTKYDDLTTKYDDLTTKYDDLTTKYDDLTTKYDDLTTKYDDLTTKYDDLTTKYDELTGKYESLLAKETNIKETFGESRADNEKEALFLEHFYLTSVYVATTAGYYLTPKGAKTFIEATERFKIIEPVDMFMNNPTYHDVANFTYLPCPVSLNKHAFNSTIQNAKKPDISLKPPRKSYFDNLFYHKFNAQKCLKAFHKYSKQYAPLKTPKEV
;
A
#
# COMPACT_ATOMS: atom_id res chain seq x y z
N MET A 1 27.26 -0.39 67.80
CA MET A 1 26.08 0.32 67.26
C MET A 1 25.81 -0.23 65.88
N THR A 2 24.61 -0.73 65.62
CA THR A 2 24.25 -1.33 64.32
C THR A 2 24.25 -0.26 63.22
N GLN A 3 24.71 -0.60 62.02
CA GLN A 3 24.76 0.36 60.91
C GLN A 3 23.47 0.27 60.08
N VAL A 4 22.84 1.42 59.82
CA VAL A 4 21.71 1.54 58.90
C VAL A 4 22.17 2.32 57.69
N TYR A 5 22.10 1.71 56.50
CA TYR A 5 22.43 2.33 55.23
C TYR A 5 21.15 2.62 54.46
N ILE A 6 20.97 3.86 54.03
CA ILE A 6 19.93 4.23 53.06
C ILE A 6 20.60 4.37 51.69
N ILE A 7 20.16 3.59 50.71
CA ILE A 7 20.63 3.64 49.33
C ILE A 7 19.94 4.81 48.64
N SER A 8 20.68 5.84 48.24
CA SER A 8 20.13 6.99 47.54
C SER A 8 21.08 7.50 46.46
N LEU A 9 20.56 7.71 45.24
CA LEU A 9 21.33 8.32 44.16
C LEU A 9 21.74 9.75 44.56
N LYS A 10 23.00 10.09 44.31
CA LYS A 10 23.58 11.39 44.69
C LYS A 10 22.85 12.57 44.04
N GLU A 11 22.33 12.35 42.83
CA GLU A 11 21.55 13.31 42.03
C GLU A 11 20.01 13.15 42.22
N SER A 12 19.55 12.28 43.14
CA SER A 12 18.12 12.08 43.42
C SER A 12 17.49 13.34 44.01
N GLN A 13 16.26 13.66 43.61
CA GLN A 13 15.47 14.69 44.28
C GLN A 13 15.06 14.25 45.70
N ARG A 14 14.92 12.94 45.94
CA ARG A 14 14.70 12.33 47.28
C ARG A 14 15.97 12.33 48.16
N ARG A 15 17.13 12.75 47.63
CA ARG A 15 18.40 12.79 48.38
C ARG A 15 18.36 13.73 49.58
N LEU A 16 17.73 14.89 49.45
CA LEU A 16 17.60 15.88 50.53
C LEU A 16 16.72 15.35 51.68
N ASP A 17 15.61 14.67 51.34
CA ASP A 17 14.76 14.00 52.33
C ASP A 17 15.50 12.84 53.01
N THR A 18 16.36 12.12 52.28
CA THR A 18 17.25 11.08 52.83
C THR A 18 18.28 11.68 53.80
N GLU A 19 18.93 12.79 53.45
CA GLU A 19 19.92 13.48 54.30
C GLU A 19 19.28 14.02 55.58
N LYS A 20 18.05 14.55 55.47
CA LYS A 20 17.23 14.92 56.63
C LYS A 20 16.91 13.71 57.51
N LEU A 21 16.40 12.62 56.93
CA LEU A 21 16.04 11.40 57.66
C LEU A 21 17.23 10.78 58.39
N VAL A 22 18.41 10.77 57.77
CA VAL A 22 19.67 10.31 58.40
C VAL A 22 20.08 11.21 59.56
N SER A 23 19.95 12.52 59.43
CA SER A 23 20.26 13.47 60.51
C SER A 23 19.31 13.30 61.71
N GLU A 24 18.00 13.34 61.47
CA GLU A 24 16.96 13.20 62.50
C GLU A 24 17.05 11.83 63.20
N SER A 25 17.32 10.76 62.46
CA SER A 25 17.44 9.39 63.01
C SER A 25 18.72 9.20 63.85
N ASN A 26 19.83 9.83 63.48
CA ASN A 26 21.08 9.75 64.26
C ASN A 26 20.97 10.45 65.63
N GLU A 27 20.21 11.54 65.75
CA GLU A 27 19.91 12.13 67.06
C GLU A 27 18.82 11.36 67.81
N LYS A 28 17.75 10.92 67.13
CA LYS A 28 16.63 10.16 67.74
C LYS A 28 17.05 8.80 68.31
N PHE A 29 18.02 8.12 67.68
CA PHE A 29 18.46 6.77 68.04
C PHE A 29 19.93 6.68 68.50
N LYS A 30 20.48 7.84 68.89
CA LYS A 30 21.86 8.06 69.33
C LYS A 30 22.36 7.01 70.30
N GLY A 31 23.48 6.38 69.97
CA GLY A 31 24.11 5.34 70.78
C GLY A 31 23.60 3.90 70.56
N ARG A 32 22.45 3.71 69.89
CA ARG A 32 21.92 2.37 69.55
C ARG A 32 22.34 1.96 68.13
N CYS A 33 22.01 2.78 67.14
CA CYS A 33 22.38 2.60 65.74
C CYS A 33 23.00 3.88 65.15
N VAL A 34 23.57 3.75 63.94
CA VAL A 34 24.13 4.88 63.18
C VAL A 34 23.58 4.81 61.76
N PHE A 35 22.87 5.86 61.34
CA PHE A 35 22.34 6.02 60.00
C PHE A 35 23.39 6.66 59.09
N LYS A 36 23.49 6.15 57.87
CA LYS A 36 24.40 6.59 56.80
C LYS A 36 23.69 6.53 55.46
N ILE A 37 24.12 7.34 54.51
CA ILE A 37 23.73 7.18 53.11
C ILE A 37 24.80 6.34 52.40
N PHE A 38 24.35 5.42 51.55
CA PHE A 38 25.16 4.79 50.54
C PHE A 38 24.85 5.49 49.20
N ASP A 39 25.88 6.09 48.57
CA ASP A 39 25.74 6.70 47.25
C ASP A 39 25.44 5.59 46.23
N ALA A 40 24.19 5.53 45.76
CA ALA A 40 23.73 4.46 44.90
C ALA A 40 24.47 4.45 43.55
N ILE A 41 24.75 3.25 43.04
CA ILE A 41 25.49 3.05 41.79
C ILE A 41 24.53 3.30 40.62
N SER A 42 24.83 4.31 39.82
CA SER A 42 24.11 4.62 38.58
C SER A 42 24.89 4.12 37.36
N PRO A 43 24.24 4.06 36.17
CA PRO A 43 24.94 3.83 34.90
C PRO A 43 25.99 4.88 34.50
N LYS A 44 26.23 5.90 35.34
CA LYS A 44 27.30 6.90 35.18
C LYS A 44 28.53 6.63 36.05
N HIS A 45 28.50 5.58 36.88
CA HIS A 45 29.63 5.20 37.75
C HIS A 45 30.83 4.76 36.89
N GLU A 46 32.05 5.15 37.26
CA GLU A 46 33.25 4.93 36.42
C GLU A 46 33.51 3.45 36.11
N ASP A 47 33.42 2.56 37.11
CA ASP A 47 33.53 1.11 36.93
C ASP A 47 32.26 0.42 36.37
N PHE A 48 31.18 1.14 35.99
CA PHE A 48 29.89 0.49 35.68
C PHE A 48 29.97 -0.55 34.56
N GLU A 49 30.63 -0.23 33.45
CA GLU A 49 30.86 -1.17 32.34
C GLU A 49 31.71 -2.38 32.77
N LYS A 50 32.67 -2.17 33.69
CA LYS A 50 33.50 -3.25 34.24
C LYS A 50 32.66 -4.19 35.10
N PHE A 51 31.78 -3.66 35.95
CA PHE A 51 30.86 -4.48 36.74
C PHE A 51 29.88 -5.26 35.86
N VAL A 52 29.42 -4.71 34.73
CA VAL A 52 28.66 -5.46 33.72
C VAL A 52 29.48 -6.62 33.18
N GLN A 53 30.73 -6.38 32.73
CA GLN A 53 31.61 -7.44 32.20
C GLN A 53 31.97 -8.51 33.24
N GLU A 54 32.14 -8.13 34.50
CA GLU A 54 32.51 -9.04 35.60
C GLU A 54 31.33 -9.88 36.10
N LEU A 55 30.11 -9.31 36.21
CA LEU A 55 28.99 -9.91 36.96
C LEU A 55 27.78 -10.30 36.10
N TYR A 56 27.54 -9.67 34.95
CA TYR A 56 26.41 -9.99 34.09
C TYR A 56 26.74 -11.19 33.17
N ASP A 57 25.81 -12.14 33.06
CA ASP A 57 25.82 -13.18 32.02
C ASP A 57 24.41 -13.36 31.44
N ALA A 58 24.26 -13.02 30.16
CA ALA A 58 23.00 -13.16 29.44
C ALA A 58 22.50 -14.63 29.41
N GLN A 59 23.38 -15.63 29.42
CA GLN A 59 22.95 -17.04 29.47
C GLN A 59 22.38 -17.44 30.82
N SER A 60 22.84 -16.82 31.91
CA SER A 60 22.29 -17.06 33.24
C SER A 60 20.92 -16.41 33.47
N MET A 61 20.50 -15.47 32.62
CA MET A 61 19.11 -15.00 32.58
C MET A 61 18.11 -16.13 32.25
N LEU A 62 18.52 -17.23 31.59
CA LEU A 62 17.67 -18.41 31.41
C LEU A 62 17.28 -19.12 32.74
N LYS A 63 17.90 -18.74 33.86
CA LYS A 63 17.64 -19.25 35.21
C LYS A 63 16.99 -18.19 36.13
N SER A 64 16.83 -16.96 35.64
CA SER A 64 16.25 -15.82 36.35
C SER A 64 14.73 -15.99 36.48
N ASP A 65 14.21 -15.77 37.68
CA ASP A 65 12.77 -15.79 37.94
C ASP A 65 12.11 -14.54 37.37
N TRP A 66 12.83 -13.41 37.32
CA TRP A 66 12.40 -12.23 36.57
C TRP A 66 12.22 -12.54 35.08
N PHE A 67 13.19 -13.18 34.42
CA PHE A 67 13.12 -13.46 32.98
C PHE A 67 11.91 -14.30 32.59
N HIS A 68 11.56 -15.33 33.39
CA HIS A 68 10.40 -16.19 33.17
C HIS A 68 9.07 -15.63 33.70
N SER A 69 9.11 -14.53 34.47
CA SER A 69 7.91 -13.82 34.93
C SER A 69 7.25 -12.98 33.83
N ASP A 70 6.01 -12.56 34.07
CA ASP A 70 5.28 -11.64 33.20
C ASP A 70 5.84 -10.20 33.23
N TYR A 71 6.68 -9.85 34.22
CA TYR A 71 7.28 -8.52 34.37
C TYR A 71 8.52 -8.28 33.48
N CYS A 72 9.12 -9.34 32.91
CA CYS A 72 10.25 -9.19 31.99
C CYS A 72 9.73 -8.82 30.59
N TYR A 73 9.56 -7.51 30.36
CA TYR A 73 9.01 -6.95 29.13
C TYR A 73 9.99 -6.92 27.95
N GLN A 74 11.28 -6.56 28.14
CA GLN A 74 12.28 -6.48 27.04
C GLN A 74 13.73 -6.80 27.44
N GLU A 75 14.40 -5.91 28.17
CA GLU A 75 15.82 -6.01 28.55
C GLU A 75 15.99 -5.50 29.99
N LEU A 76 16.99 -6.01 30.73
CA LEU A 76 17.25 -5.52 32.09
C LEU A 76 17.78 -4.08 31.97
N LEU A 77 17.20 -3.13 32.69
CA LEU A 77 17.66 -1.75 32.60
C LEU A 77 19.03 -1.63 33.29
N PRO A 78 19.99 -0.89 32.73
CA PRO A 78 21.24 -0.52 33.44
C PRO A 78 20.95 0.12 34.82
N GLN A 79 19.81 0.79 34.93
CA GLN A 79 19.21 1.30 36.16
C GLN A 79 18.96 0.22 37.23
N GLU A 80 18.32 -0.90 36.86
CA GLU A 80 18.04 -2.03 37.75
C GLU A 80 19.33 -2.77 38.14
N PHE A 81 20.26 -2.90 37.17
CA PHE A 81 21.60 -3.43 37.43
C PHE A 81 22.36 -2.57 38.46
N GLY A 82 22.30 -1.23 38.35
CA GLY A 82 22.88 -0.31 39.34
C GLY A 82 22.25 -0.41 40.73
N CYS A 83 20.94 -0.62 40.81
CA CYS A 83 20.25 -0.92 42.06
C CYS A 83 20.78 -2.22 42.70
N TYR A 84 20.84 -3.31 41.93
CA TYR A 84 21.37 -4.60 42.40
C TYR A 84 22.83 -4.48 42.88
N LEU A 85 23.69 -3.78 42.12
CA LEU A 85 25.07 -3.50 42.54
C LEU A 85 25.12 -2.77 43.89
N SER A 86 24.25 -1.78 44.11
CA SER A 86 24.21 -1.00 45.35
C SER A 86 23.93 -1.90 46.57
N HIS A 87 23.02 -2.87 46.44
CA HIS A 87 22.76 -3.87 47.47
C HIS A 87 23.98 -4.81 47.64
N TYR A 88 24.53 -5.33 46.55
CA TYR A 88 25.68 -6.24 46.53
C TYR A 88 26.95 -5.64 47.17
N PHE A 89 27.24 -4.36 46.96
CA PHE A 89 28.35 -3.68 47.65
C PHE A 89 28.08 -3.47 49.15
N LEU A 90 26.83 -3.23 49.56
CA LEU A 90 26.47 -3.21 50.98
C LEU A 90 26.52 -4.59 51.62
N TRP A 91 26.22 -5.67 50.88
CA TRP A 91 26.48 -7.04 51.35
C TRP A 91 28.00 -7.25 51.57
N LYS A 92 28.85 -6.74 50.67
CA LYS A 92 30.32 -6.79 50.85
C LYS A 92 30.79 -5.99 52.07
N GLU A 93 30.20 -4.83 52.37
CA GLU A 93 30.47 -4.10 53.62
C GLU A 93 29.97 -4.83 54.88
N CYS A 94 28.83 -5.54 54.81
CA CYS A 94 28.35 -6.39 55.92
C CYS A 94 29.37 -7.49 56.27
N VAL A 95 29.90 -8.19 55.25
CA VAL A 95 30.96 -9.20 55.43
C VAL A 95 32.25 -8.56 55.93
N LYS A 96 32.69 -7.45 55.34
CA LYS A 96 33.93 -6.73 55.67
C LYS A 96 33.94 -6.13 57.06
N THR A 97 32.82 -5.60 57.53
CA THR A 97 32.66 -5.10 58.91
C THR A 97 32.40 -6.22 59.92
N ASN A 98 31.98 -7.40 59.45
CA ASN A 98 31.58 -8.55 60.27
C ASN A 98 30.57 -8.18 61.38
N GLN A 99 29.60 -7.32 61.03
CA GLN A 99 28.50 -6.88 61.89
C GLN A 99 27.19 -6.91 61.09
N PRO A 100 26.04 -7.26 61.70
CA PRO A 100 24.75 -7.11 61.04
C PRO A 100 24.48 -5.65 60.65
N ILE A 101 23.82 -5.46 59.51
CA ILE A 101 23.44 -4.15 58.99
C ILE A 101 21.95 -4.13 58.61
N ILE A 102 21.43 -2.93 58.43
CA ILE A 102 20.12 -2.66 57.87
C ILE A 102 20.34 -1.89 56.57
N ILE A 103 19.63 -2.27 55.53
CA ILE A 103 19.64 -1.63 54.22
C ILE A 103 18.23 -1.14 53.95
N LEU A 104 18.09 0.13 53.55
CA LEU A 104 16.84 0.83 53.26
C LEU A 104 16.94 1.53 51.88
N GLU A 105 15.83 1.73 51.20
CA GLU A 105 15.73 2.49 49.93
C GLU A 105 15.41 3.98 50.19
N ASP A 106 15.53 4.88 49.20
CA ASP A 106 15.39 6.34 49.39
C ASP A 106 13.94 6.87 49.47
N ASP A 107 12.94 6.00 49.52
CA ASP A 107 11.53 6.33 49.72
C ASP A 107 10.90 5.80 51.02
N VAL A 108 11.70 5.29 51.95
CA VAL A 108 11.24 4.78 53.24
C VAL A 108 10.72 5.86 54.20
N VAL A 109 9.80 5.45 55.08
CA VAL A 109 9.42 6.11 56.33
C VAL A 109 9.66 5.13 57.48
N LEU A 110 10.23 5.60 58.59
CA LEU A 110 10.51 4.76 59.77
C LEU A 110 9.31 4.76 60.72
N GLU A 111 8.73 3.58 60.94
CA GLU A 111 7.59 3.43 61.84
C GLU A 111 7.95 3.47 63.32
N SER A 112 6.94 3.69 64.17
CA SER A 112 7.12 3.82 65.63
C SER A 112 7.80 2.61 66.28
N ASN A 113 7.62 1.41 65.73
CA ASN A 113 8.22 0.16 66.22
C ASN A 113 9.61 -0.15 65.64
N PHE A 114 10.19 0.71 64.79
CA PHE A 114 11.46 0.42 64.09
C PHE A 114 12.60 -0.05 65.01
N MET A 115 12.78 0.59 66.16
CA MET A 115 13.83 0.21 67.11
C MET A 115 13.55 -1.07 67.88
N GLN A 116 12.29 -1.47 68.03
CA GLN A 116 11.93 -2.76 68.62
C GLN A 116 12.28 -3.87 67.63
N ALA A 117 11.82 -3.73 66.39
CA ALA A 117 12.12 -4.68 65.32
C ALA A 117 13.62 -4.87 65.08
N LEU A 118 14.40 -3.78 65.12
CA LEU A 118 15.85 -3.84 65.06
C LEU A 118 16.47 -4.68 66.19
N GLU A 119 16.06 -4.43 67.44
CA GLU A 119 16.59 -5.21 68.56
C GLU A 119 16.21 -6.69 68.47
N ASP A 120 14.99 -6.99 68.04
CA ASP A 120 14.53 -8.37 68.00
C ASP A 120 15.14 -9.12 66.81
N CYS A 121 15.39 -8.45 65.67
CA CYS A 121 16.23 -8.98 64.59
C CYS A 121 17.65 -9.34 65.09
N LEU A 122 18.26 -8.50 65.93
CA LEU A 122 19.59 -8.73 66.53
C LEU A 122 19.60 -9.85 67.58
N LYS A 123 18.46 -10.13 68.24
CA LYS A 123 18.27 -11.28 69.14
C LYS A 123 17.93 -12.57 68.39
N SER A 124 17.42 -12.46 67.17
CA SER A 124 16.94 -13.60 66.36
C SER A 124 18.07 -14.41 65.72
N PRO A 125 17.84 -15.70 65.38
CA PRO A 125 18.78 -16.53 64.63
C PRO A 125 18.53 -16.48 63.10
N PHE A 126 17.93 -15.40 62.60
CA PHE A 126 17.58 -15.25 61.19
C PHE A 126 18.64 -14.40 60.47
N ASP A 127 19.17 -14.92 59.36
CA ASP A 127 20.26 -14.26 58.62
C ASP A 127 19.80 -13.07 57.76
N PHE A 128 18.50 -13.02 57.45
CA PHE A 128 17.85 -12.00 56.62
C PHE A 128 16.40 -11.84 57.09
N VAL A 129 15.93 -10.60 57.21
CA VAL A 129 14.53 -10.28 57.58
C VAL A 129 14.10 -9.00 56.85
N ARG A 130 13.01 -9.07 56.06
CA ARG A 130 12.38 -7.90 55.42
C ARG A 130 11.72 -7.00 56.47
N LEU A 131 11.90 -5.70 56.34
CA LEU A 131 11.32 -4.65 57.19
C LEU A 131 10.09 -3.99 56.53
N TYR A 132 9.85 -4.28 55.25
CA TYR A 132 8.64 -3.94 54.51
C TYR A 132 8.39 -5.01 53.43
N GLY A 133 7.13 -5.15 53.00
CA GLY A 133 6.69 -6.00 51.90
C GLY A 133 5.18 -5.93 51.71
N HIS A 134 4.67 -6.40 50.58
CA HIS A 134 3.23 -6.52 50.33
C HIS A 134 2.89 -7.83 49.60
N TYR A 135 1.65 -8.30 49.73
CA TYR A 135 1.17 -9.40 48.90
C TYR A 135 0.87 -8.90 47.49
N TRP A 136 1.34 -9.64 46.50
CA TRP A 136 0.95 -9.37 45.12
C TRP A 136 -0.52 -9.79 44.86
N GLY A 137 -1.10 -9.31 43.76
CA GLY A 137 -2.54 -9.42 43.49
C GLY A 137 -3.10 -10.85 43.55
N GLY A 138 -4.31 -11.00 44.07
CA GLY A 138 -5.07 -12.25 44.08
C GLY A 138 -4.81 -13.23 45.24
N HIS A 139 -3.81 -12.97 46.09
CA HIS A 139 -3.51 -13.82 47.25
C HIS A 139 -4.57 -13.72 48.36
N LYS A 140 -5.02 -14.87 48.89
CA LYS A 140 -5.97 -14.99 50.02
C LYS A 140 -5.25 -15.50 51.27
N THR A 141 -4.39 -14.66 51.83
CA THR A 141 -3.65 -14.96 53.06
C THR A 141 -4.58 -15.01 54.26
N ASN A 142 -4.48 -16.06 55.07
CA ASN A 142 -5.37 -16.31 56.21
C ASN A 142 -5.10 -15.37 57.37
N LEU A 143 -3.87 -14.85 57.46
CA LEU A 143 -3.45 -13.91 58.51
C LEU A 143 -3.54 -12.44 58.08
N HIS A 144 -3.88 -12.15 56.81
CA HIS A 144 -4.05 -10.80 56.22
C HIS A 144 -2.96 -9.77 56.58
N SER A 145 -1.73 -10.23 56.86
CA SER A 145 -0.78 -9.44 57.68
C SER A 145 0.10 -8.43 56.92
N LEU A 146 -0.04 -8.36 55.60
CA LEU A 146 0.61 -7.40 54.71
C LEU A 146 -0.46 -6.79 53.79
N PRO A 147 -0.29 -5.55 53.30
CA PRO A 147 -1.22 -4.94 52.36
C PRO A 147 -1.24 -5.68 51.01
N ILE A 148 -2.28 -5.42 50.21
CA ILE A 148 -2.48 -5.98 48.86
C ILE A 148 -2.33 -4.87 47.83
N TYR A 149 -1.69 -5.16 46.70
CA TYR A 149 -1.46 -4.22 45.59
C TYR A 149 -2.62 -4.21 44.56
N THR A 150 -2.96 -3.04 44.02
CA THR A 150 -4.01 -2.80 42.99
C THR A 150 -3.65 -1.62 42.07
N GLU A 151 -3.90 -1.73 40.76
CA GLU A 151 -3.26 -0.92 39.70
C GLU A 151 -4.06 0.32 39.18
N THR A 152 -5.05 0.82 39.91
CA THR A 152 -6.22 1.50 39.30
C THR A 152 -6.23 3.05 39.23
N GLU A 153 -5.09 3.77 39.15
CA GLU A 153 -5.07 5.24 39.36
C GLU A 153 -4.60 6.16 38.19
N GLU A 154 -4.29 5.66 36.98
CA GLU A 154 -3.61 6.51 35.95
C GLU A 154 -4.48 7.12 34.81
N THR A 155 -5.78 6.79 34.66
CA THR A 155 -6.49 6.98 33.36
C THR A 155 -7.41 8.20 33.21
N GLU A 156 -7.17 9.33 33.90
CA GLU A 156 -7.96 10.58 33.71
C GLU A 156 -7.12 11.85 33.49
N ALA A 157 -6.27 11.89 32.45
CA ALA A 157 -5.64 13.14 32.00
C ALA A 157 -5.39 13.21 30.48
N SER A 158 -5.93 14.27 29.86
CA SER A 158 -5.65 14.76 28.49
C SER A 158 -6.00 13.86 27.28
N ILE A 159 -6.92 14.34 26.44
CA ILE A 159 -6.72 14.68 25.02
C ILE A 159 -7.96 15.46 24.55
N GLU A 160 -7.76 16.70 24.08
CA GLU A 160 -8.79 17.50 23.41
C GLU A 160 -8.14 18.27 22.25
N LYS A 161 -8.69 18.16 21.03
CA LYS A 161 -8.28 18.91 19.82
C LYS A 161 -9.44 19.06 18.84
N THR A 162 -9.51 20.22 18.17
CA THR A 162 -10.51 20.57 17.15
C THR A 162 -9.87 20.89 15.77
N PRO A 163 -10.62 20.83 14.64
CA PRO A 163 -10.08 20.89 13.25
C PRO A 163 -10.34 22.22 12.48
N ILE A 164 -9.84 22.34 11.22
CA ILE A 164 -9.96 23.49 10.27
C ILE A 164 -10.10 23.01 8.77
N GLU A 165 -10.66 23.83 7.84
CA GLU A 165 -11.29 23.52 6.50
C GLU A 165 -11.03 24.61 5.36
N ASN A 166 -11.22 24.40 4.00
CA ASN A 166 -11.16 25.38 2.81
C ASN A 166 -11.58 24.83 1.32
N HIS A 167 -11.86 25.63 0.17
CA HIS A 167 -12.57 25.27 -1.20
C HIS A 167 -12.36 26.09 -2.66
N GLU A 168 -12.80 25.65 -3.98
CA GLU A 168 -13.16 26.25 -5.47
C GLU A 168 -12.36 26.12 -6.95
N VAL A 169 -12.59 26.39 -8.38
CA VAL A 169 -13.49 26.95 -9.62
C VAL A 169 -13.18 26.59 -11.26
N THR A 170 -13.77 27.14 -12.47
CA THR A 170 -13.71 26.73 -14.05
C THR A 170 -13.89 27.69 -15.45
N PRO A 171 -13.74 27.29 -16.85
CA PRO A 171 -13.71 28.10 -18.27
C PRO A 171 -14.41 27.73 -19.79
N PRO A 172 -14.24 28.43 -21.06
CA PRO A 172 -15.07 28.45 -22.46
C PRO A 172 -14.53 28.47 -24.09
N PRO A 173 -15.31 28.67 -25.31
CA PRO A 173 -15.09 28.29 -26.87
C PRO A 173 -15.35 29.23 -28.30
N PRO A 174 -15.72 28.89 -29.69
CA PRO A 174 -15.21 29.42 -31.14
C PRO A 174 -16.08 29.87 -32.57
N PRO A 175 -15.97 29.52 -34.00
CA PRO A 175 -16.02 30.34 -35.40
C PRO A 175 -16.82 30.00 -36.87
N ASN A 176 -16.64 30.60 -38.17
CA ASN A 176 -17.46 30.50 -39.57
C ASN A 176 -16.96 30.91 -41.18
N PRO A 177 -17.71 30.84 -42.43
CA PRO A 177 -17.32 30.84 -44.01
C PRO A 177 -17.98 31.71 -45.32
N THR A 178 -17.90 31.43 -46.75
CA THR A 178 -18.31 32.28 -48.09
C THR A 178 -18.54 31.69 -49.68
N GLN A 179 -18.81 32.42 -50.91
CA GLN A 179 -19.38 31.97 -52.37
C GLN A 179 -19.28 32.80 -53.87
N ASP A 180 -19.68 32.31 -55.18
CA ASP A 180 -20.30 32.89 -56.59
C ASP A 180 -19.74 33.08 -58.19
N VAL A 181 -20.50 32.99 -59.43
CA VAL A 181 -20.12 33.08 -61.04
C VAL A 181 -21.19 33.19 -62.37
N GLN A 182 -21.02 33.75 -63.71
CA GLN A 182 -21.82 33.58 -65.13
C GLN A 182 -21.52 34.32 -66.65
N GLN A 183 -21.94 33.88 -67.98
CA GLN A 183 -22.60 34.59 -69.31
C GLN A 183 -22.20 34.76 -70.98
N ASP A 184 -23.13 34.73 -72.08
CA ASP A 184 -23.49 35.28 -73.61
C ASP A 184 -22.94 35.15 -75.22
N SER A 185 -23.72 35.40 -76.43
CA SER A 185 -23.38 35.43 -78.04
C SER A 185 -24.39 35.85 -79.35
N ILE A 186 -24.10 35.98 -80.77
CA ILE A 186 -24.98 36.40 -82.10
C ILE A 186 -24.54 36.36 -83.76
N ILE A 187 -25.35 36.52 -84.96
CA ILE A 187 -25.15 36.33 -86.58
C ILE A 187 -26.05 37.08 -87.85
N GLU A 188 -25.80 37.15 -89.28
CA GLU A 188 -26.69 37.62 -90.60
C GLU A 188 -26.33 37.51 -92.28
N THR A 189 -27.06 38.04 -93.44
CA THR A 189 -27.14 37.65 -95.03
C THR A 189 -27.66 38.58 -96.39
N GLN A 190 -27.63 38.24 -97.81
CA GLN A 190 -28.53 38.58 -99.16
C GLN A 190 -28.17 39.28 -100.70
N GLN A 191 -28.70 38.97 -102.04
CA GLN A 191 -28.94 39.78 -103.46
C GLN A 191 -29.20 39.21 -105.06
N ASP A 192 -29.47 39.94 -106.29
CA ASP A 192 -30.09 39.58 -107.78
C ASP A 192 -29.88 40.33 -109.33
N PRO A 193 -30.36 39.94 -110.65
CA PRO A 193 -30.10 40.43 -112.20
C PRO A 193 -31.14 40.50 -113.57
N LYS A 194 -30.87 40.89 -114.95
CA LYS A 194 -31.80 41.03 -116.31
C LYS A 194 -31.38 41.41 -117.94
N GLU A 195 -32.17 41.23 -119.15
CA GLU A 195 -32.41 41.98 -120.61
C GLU A 195 -32.37 41.46 -122.27
N LEU A 196 -32.93 42.11 -123.46
CA LEU A 196 -33.11 41.67 -125.04
C LEU A 196 -33.51 42.63 -126.41
N SER A 197 -33.53 42.31 -127.85
CA SER A 197 -33.98 43.12 -129.22
C SER A 197 -34.15 42.56 -130.84
N GLU A 198 -34.57 43.29 -132.04
CA GLU A 198 -34.95 42.84 -133.59
C GLU A 198 -34.74 43.60 -135.15
N PRO A 199 -35.60 43.75 -136.34
CA PRO A 199 -35.38 43.57 -137.96
C PRO A 199 -35.95 44.49 -139.30
N CYS A 200 -35.96 44.15 -140.71
CA CYS A 200 -36.28 45.02 -142.08
C CYS A 200 -36.77 44.50 -143.66
N LYS A 201 -36.83 45.24 -144.91
CA LYS A 201 -37.45 44.98 -146.40
C LYS A 201 -36.99 45.65 -147.87
N ILE A 202 -37.32 45.13 -149.16
CA ILE A 202 -37.68 45.76 -150.58
C ILE A 202 -37.50 44.90 -151.95
N ALA A 203 -38.21 45.11 -153.13
CA ALA A 203 -37.95 44.49 -154.52
C ALA A 203 -38.69 45.05 -155.86
N PRO A 204 -38.19 44.92 -157.16
CA PRO A 204 -38.84 45.47 -158.44
C PRO A 204 -38.71 44.82 -159.93
N GLN A 205 -39.67 45.12 -160.88
CA GLN A 205 -39.75 45.33 -162.41
C GLN A 205 -39.44 44.32 -163.62
N LYS A 206 -39.69 44.72 -164.91
CA LYS A 206 -39.98 43.91 -166.17
C LYS A 206 -39.08 44.15 -167.44
N ILE A 207 -38.89 43.12 -168.32
CA ILE A 207 -38.67 43.21 -169.81
C ILE A 207 -39.34 41.99 -170.52
N SER A 208 -39.71 42.08 -171.82
CA SER A 208 -40.31 41.00 -172.63
C SER A 208 -39.31 39.91 -173.08
N PHE A 209 -39.79 38.70 -173.37
CA PHE A 209 -38.94 37.50 -173.38
C PHE A 209 -39.16 36.55 -174.58
N ASN A 210 -38.06 36.01 -175.10
CA ASN A 210 -38.07 34.76 -175.88
C ASN A 210 -38.53 33.60 -174.95
N PRO A 211 -39.63 32.89 -175.26
CA PRO A 211 -40.27 31.97 -174.31
C PRO A 211 -39.41 30.75 -173.97
N VAL A 212 -38.51 30.32 -174.86
CA VAL A 212 -37.60 29.20 -174.62
C VAL A 212 -36.56 29.55 -173.55
N VAL A 213 -36.03 30.79 -173.61
CA VAL A 213 -35.06 31.29 -172.62
C VAL A 213 -35.73 31.52 -171.26
N PHE A 214 -36.94 32.11 -171.24
CA PHE A 214 -37.71 32.31 -170.01
C PHE A 214 -37.99 30.98 -169.29
N LYS A 215 -38.40 29.94 -170.02
CA LYS A 215 -38.64 28.58 -169.49
C LYS A 215 -37.37 27.95 -168.91
N LYS A 216 -36.18 28.32 -169.42
CA LYS A 216 -34.86 27.87 -168.90
C LYS A 216 -34.45 28.64 -167.64
N ILE A 217 -34.70 29.95 -167.57
CA ILE A 217 -34.42 30.79 -166.40
C ILE A 217 -35.40 30.46 -165.24
N LYS A 218 -36.70 30.36 -165.51
CA LYS A 218 -37.71 29.97 -164.49
C LYS A 218 -37.40 28.61 -163.86
N ARG A 219 -36.89 27.65 -164.65
CA ARG A 219 -36.38 26.37 -164.11
C ARG A 219 -35.15 26.52 -163.21
N LYS A 220 -34.19 27.41 -163.53
CA LYS A 220 -33.06 27.71 -162.65
C LYS A 220 -33.50 28.39 -161.35
N LEU A 221 -34.38 29.39 -161.43
CA LEU A 221 -34.87 30.12 -160.26
C LEU A 221 -35.68 29.22 -159.31
N ASN A 222 -36.62 28.42 -159.84
CA ASN A 222 -37.38 27.46 -159.03
C ASN A 222 -36.47 26.42 -158.35
N ARG A 223 -35.40 25.96 -159.03
CA ARG A 223 -34.39 25.07 -158.44
C ARG A 223 -33.60 25.76 -157.31
N PHE A 224 -33.27 27.04 -157.47
CA PHE A 224 -32.56 27.83 -156.45
C PHE A 224 -33.43 28.07 -155.22
N ILE A 225 -34.71 28.45 -155.40
CA ILE A 225 -35.69 28.59 -154.30
C ILE A 225 -35.87 27.26 -153.56
N GLY A 226 -36.00 26.15 -154.28
CA GLY A 226 -36.05 24.81 -153.67
C GLY A 226 -34.80 24.45 -152.85
N SER A 227 -33.61 24.86 -153.32
CA SER A 227 -32.35 24.68 -152.59
C SER A 227 -32.27 25.52 -151.31
N ILE A 228 -32.77 26.77 -151.34
CA ILE A 228 -32.88 27.62 -150.15
C ILE A 228 -33.85 27.00 -149.14
N LEU A 229 -35.06 26.63 -149.57
CA LEU A 229 -36.06 26.01 -148.69
C LEU A 229 -35.53 24.71 -148.06
N ALA A 230 -34.83 23.87 -148.82
CA ALA A 230 -34.16 22.68 -148.29
C ALA A 230 -33.08 23.01 -147.24
N ARG A 231 -32.29 24.08 -147.42
CA ARG A 231 -31.33 24.54 -146.41
C ARG A 231 -32.01 25.12 -145.17
N THR A 232 -33.10 25.87 -145.31
CA THR A 232 -33.89 26.36 -144.17
C THR A 232 -34.49 25.21 -143.36
N GLU A 233 -34.97 24.16 -144.02
CA GLU A 233 -35.53 22.98 -143.36
C GLU A 233 -34.45 22.16 -142.63
N VAL A 234 -33.25 22.04 -143.22
CA VAL A 234 -32.07 21.48 -142.52
C VAL A 234 -31.65 22.35 -141.33
N TYR A 235 -31.71 23.68 -141.44
CA TYR A 235 -31.37 24.58 -140.34
C TYR A 235 -32.37 24.48 -139.18
N LYS A 236 -33.67 24.40 -139.46
CA LYS A 236 -34.70 24.10 -138.44
C LYS A 236 -34.42 22.78 -137.71
N LYS A 237 -34.06 21.73 -138.45
CA LYS A 237 -33.67 20.43 -137.87
C LYS A 237 -32.34 20.45 -137.11
N LEU A 238 -31.50 21.46 -137.33
CA LEU A 238 -30.26 21.67 -136.56
C LEU A 238 -30.54 22.44 -135.28
N VAL A 239 -31.36 23.50 -135.33
CA VAL A 239 -31.82 24.25 -134.14
C VAL A 239 -32.57 23.31 -133.19
N GLY A 240 -33.58 22.59 -133.67
CA GLY A 240 -34.31 21.64 -132.84
C GLY A 240 -33.46 20.50 -132.28
N LYS A 241 -32.29 20.19 -132.86
CA LYS A 241 -31.29 19.26 -132.29
C LYS A 241 -30.37 19.91 -131.25
N TYR A 242 -30.14 21.21 -131.36
CA TYR A 242 -29.41 22.00 -130.39
C TYR A 242 -30.26 22.18 -129.13
N ASP A 243 -31.53 22.55 -129.29
CA ASP A 243 -32.51 22.64 -128.20
C ASP A 243 -32.62 21.30 -127.46
N ASP A 244 -32.81 20.19 -128.20
CA ASP A 244 -32.81 18.80 -127.70
C ASP A 244 -31.55 18.42 -126.90
N LEU A 245 -30.40 19.06 -127.21
CA LEU A 245 -29.11 18.80 -126.58
C LEU A 245 -28.90 19.69 -125.36
N THR A 246 -29.35 20.95 -125.42
CA THR A 246 -29.40 21.87 -124.27
C THR A 246 -30.29 21.30 -123.18
N THR A 247 -31.52 20.89 -123.50
CA THR A 247 -32.39 20.24 -122.51
C THR A 247 -31.73 19.00 -121.90
N LYS A 248 -31.03 18.15 -122.67
CA LYS A 248 -30.29 16.99 -122.13
C LYS A 248 -29.07 17.36 -121.29
N TYR A 249 -28.48 18.53 -121.52
CA TYR A 249 -27.39 19.06 -120.69
C TYR A 249 -27.94 19.56 -119.35
N ASP A 250 -28.99 20.38 -119.37
CA ASP A 250 -29.66 20.88 -118.17
C ASP A 250 -30.20 19.72 -117.30
N ASP A 251 -30.79 18.71 -117.96
CA ASP A 251 -31.28 17.47 -117.36
C ASP A 251 -30.15 16.59 -116.77
N LEU A 252 -28.90 16.76 -117.23
CA LEU A 252 -27.71 16.07 -116.71
C LEU A 252 -27.06 16.86 -115.57
N THR A 253 -26.96 18.19 -115.68
CA THR A 253 -26.52 19.08 -114.59
C THR A 253 -27.44 18.92 -113.38
N THR A 254 -28.75 18.95 -113.59
CA THR A 254 -29.73 18.72 -112.52
C THR A 254 -29.47 17.39 -111.80
N LYS A 255 -29.22 16.29 -112.55
CA LYS A 255 -28.91 14.97 -111.96
C LYS A 255 -27.53 14.91 -111.27
N TYR A 256 -26.59 15.76 -111.67
CA TYR A 256 -25.29 15.88 -111.01
C TYR A 256 -25.42 16.59 -109.67
N ASP A 257 -26.10 17.74 -109.63
CA ASP A 257 -26.36 18.49 -108.40
C ASP A 257 -27.19 17.66 -107.41
N ASP A 258 -28.17 16.92 -107.93
CA ASP A 258 -29.01 15.96 -107.19
C ASP A 258 -28.19 14.75 -106.66
N LEU A 259 -27.03 14.43 -107.25
CA LEU A 259 -26.12 13.39 -106.78
C LEU A 259 -25.09 13.93 -105.78
N THR A 260 -24.55 15.14 -106.00
CA THR A 260 -23.70 15.87 -105.04
C THR A 260 -24.45 16.08 -103.73
N THR A 261 -25.68 16.57 -103.80
CA THR A 261 -26.55 16.73 -102.61
C THR A 261 -26.66 15.41 -101.83
N LYS A 262 -26.91 14.28 -102.50
CA LYS A 262 -27.00 12.95 -101.86
C LYS A 262 -25.66 12.45 -101.30
N TYR A 263 -24.53 12.88 -101.85
CA TYR A 263 -23.19 12.55 -101.36
C TYR A 263 -22.87 13.33 -100.07
N ASP A 264 -23.17 14.62 -100.04
CA ASP A 264 -22.98 15.47 -98.86
C ASP A 264 -23.92 15.03 -97.72
N ASP A 265 -25.15 14.68 -98.08
CA ASP A 265 -26.17 14.13 -97.18
C ASP A 265 -25.79 12.73 -96.62
N LEU A 266 -24.98 11.96 -97.35
CA LEU A 266 -24.42 10.68 -96.88
C LEU A 266 -23.15 10.87 -96.04
N THR A 267 -22.28 11.81 -96.42
CA THR A 267 -21.07 12.19 -95.67
C THR A 267 -21.45 12.70 -94.28
N THR A 268 -22.43 13.63 -94.22
CA THR A 268 -23.00 14.12 -92.96
C THR A 268 -23.49 12.97 -92.08
N LYS A 269 -24.21 11.99 -92.63
CA LYS A 269 -24.69 10.81 -91.88
C LYS A 269 -23.57 9.87 -91.42
N TYR A 270 -22.43 9.85 -92.13
CA TYR A 270 -21.25 9.08 -91.74
C TYR A 270 -20.55 9.74 -90.54
N ASP A 271 -20.29 11.04 -90.60
CA ASP A 271 -19.67 11.81 -89.50
C ASP A 271 -20.56 11.79 -88.24
N ASP A 272 -21.88 11.88 -88.45
CA ASP A 272 -22.91 11.78 -87.42
C ASP A 272 -22.97 10.36 -86.79
N LEU A 273 -22.54 9.32 -87.51
CA LEU A 273 -22.43 7.94 -87.00
C LEU A 273 -21.09 7.69 -86.31
N THR A 274 -19.98 8.21 -86.85
CA THR A 274 -18.65 8.18 -86.22
C THR A 274 -18.68 8.87 -84.87
N THR A 275 -19.25 10.07 -84.80
CA THR A 275 -19.44 10.80 -83.53
C THR A 275 -20.19 9.94 -82.51
N LYS A 276 -21.28 9.27 -82.89
CA LYS A 276 -22.05 8.38 -82.00
C LYS A 276 -21.29 7.12 -81.57
N TYR A 277 -20.31 6.67 -82.37
CA TYR A 277 -19.46 5.53 -82.03
C TYR A 277 -18.38 5.91 -81.01
N ASP A 278 -17.73 7.06 -81.18
CA ASP A 278 -16.75 7.60 -80.23
C ASP A 278 -17.43 7.94 -78.89
N ASP A 279 -18.64 8.49 -78.97
CA ASP A 279 -19.50 8.82 -77.83
C ASP A 279 -20.00 7.55 -77.09
N LEU A 280 -20.12 6.40 -77.77
CA LEU A 280 -20.43 5.10 -77.16
C LEU A 280 -19.19 4.41 -76.57
N THR A 281 -18.06 4.50 -77.26
CA THR A 281 -16.75 3.98 -76.80
C THR A 281 -16.34 4.67 -75.50
N THR A 282 -16.42 6.00 -75.46
CA THR A 282 -16.19 6.79 -74.24
C THR A 282 -17.06 6.31 -73.08
N LYS A 283 -18.36 6.07 -73.30
CA LYS A 283 -19.28 5.56 -72.27
C LYS A 283 -18.97 4.12 -71.82
N TYR A 284 -18.35 3.30 -72.67
CA TYR A 284 -17.92 1.94 -72.33
C TYR A 284 -16.66 1.95 -71.45
N ASP A 285 -15.67 2.77 -71.77
CA ASP A 285 -14.46 2.95 -70.95
C ASP A 285 -14.81 3.56 -69.59
N ASP A 286 -15.73 4.52 -69.60
CA ASP A 286 -16.28 5.19 -68.41
C ASP A 286 -17.11 4.23 -67.52
N LEU A 287 -17.71 3.18 -68.10
CA LEU A 287 -18.40 2.11 -67.35
C LEU A 287 -17.42 1.04 -66.83
N THR A 288 -16.42 0.67 -67.64
CA THR A 288 -15.36 -0.27 -67.27
C THR A 288 -14.56 0.25 -66.09
N THR A 289 -14.15 1.53 -66.13
CA THR A 289 -13.49 2.21 -65.01
C THR A 289 -14.32 2.13 -63.72
N LYS A 290 -15.64 2.39 -63.79
CA LYS A 290 -16.54 2.28 -62.63
C LYS A 290 -16.71 0.85 -62.11
N TYR A 291 -16.54 -0.17 -62.95
CA TYR A 291 -16.59 -1.58 -62.55
C TYR A 291 -15.31 -2.00 -61.80
N ASP A 292 -14.14 -1.61 -62.30
CA ASP A 292 -12.86 -1.86 -61.63
C ASP A 292 -12.78 -1.12 -60.28
N ASP A 293 -13.30 0.11 -60.26
CA ASP A 293 -13.41 0.97 -59.08
C ASP A 293 -14.39 0.39 -58.03
N LEU A 294 -15.42 -0.36 -58.44
CA LEU A 294 -16.35 -1.07 -57.56
C LEU A 294 -15.76 -2.41 -57.07
N THR A 295 -15.07 -3.15 -57.95
CA THR A 295 -14.38 -4.40 -57.62
C THR A 295 -13.31 -4.16 -56.56
N THR A 296 -12.48 -3.12 -56.75
CA THR A 296 -11.48 -2.70 -55.77
C THR A 296 -12.12 -2.42 -54.41
N LYS A 297 -13.26 -1.71 -54.36
CA LYS A 297 -13.99 -1.41 -53.12
C LYS A 297 -14.60 -2.65 -52.45
N TYR A 298 -14.89 -3.71 -53.22
CA TYR A 298 -15.39 -4.98 -52.70
C TYR A 298 -14.28 -5.82 -52.04
N ASP A 299 -13.11 -5.92 -52.69
CA ASP A 299 -11.94 -6.59 -52.11
C ASP A 299 -11.44 -5.86 -50.85
N ASP A 300 -11.46 -4.53 -50.90
CA ASP A 300 -11.12 -3.63 -49.79
C ASP A 300 -12.12 -3.74 -48.61
N LEU A 301 -13.39 -4.11 -48.86
CA LEU A 301 -14.38 -4.40 -47.83
C LEU A 301 -14.26 -5.83 -47.27
N THR A 302 -14.00 -6.81 -48.14
CA THR A 302 -13.76 -8.21 -47.77
C THR A 302 -12.56 -8.32 -46.83
N THR A 303 -11.45 -7.68 -47.20
CA THR A 303 -10.25 -7.60 -46.35
C THR A 303 -10.57 -7.03 -44.95
N LYS A 304 -11.36 -5.95 -44.87
CA LYS A 304 -11.77 -5.36 -43.58
C LYS A 304 -12.70 -6.27 -42.76
N TYR A 305 -13.46 -7.15 -43.40
CA TYR A 305 -14.32 -8.13 -42.72
C TYR A 305 -13.51 -9.29 -42.11
N ASP A 306 -12.54 -9.83 -42.84
CA ASP A 306 -11.63 -10.87 -42.33
C ASP A 306 -10.76 -10.32 -41.19
N ASP A 307 -10.31 -9.07 -41.33
CA ASP A 307 -9.54 -8.32 -40.34
C ASP A 307 -10.36 -8.01 -39.07
N LEU A 308 -11.69 -7.88 -39.18
CA LEU A 308 -12.60 -7.74 -38.04
C LEU A 308 -12.94 -9.08 -37.38
N THR A 309 -13.14 -10.13 -38.19
CA THR A 309 -13.40 -11.51 -37.72
C THR A 309 -12.21 -12.01 -36.89
N THR A 310 -10.99 -11.84 -37.40
CA THR A 310 -9.76 -12.16 -36.68
C THR A 310 -9.69 -11.45 -35.31
N LYS A 311 -10.04 -10.16 -35.25
CA LYS A 311 -10.06 -9.39 -33.99
C LYS A 311 -11.14 -9.86 -33.01
N TYR A 312 -12.23 -10.45 -33.50
CA TYR A 312 -13.30 -11.01 -32.66
C TYR A 312 -12.88 -12.34 -32.02
N ASP A 313 -12.26 -13.24 -32.79
CA ASP A 313 -11.72 -14.51 -32.26
C ASP A 313 -10.58 -14.26 -31.25
N ASP A 314 -9.74 -13.26 -31.56
CA ASP A 314 -8.64 -12.80 -30.72
C ASP A 314 -9.14 -12.13 -29.41
N LEU A 315 -10.33 -11.54 -29.41
CA LEU A 315 -11.00 -11.01 -28.21
C LEU A 315 -11.71 -12.11 -27.40
N THR A 316 -12.36 -13.05 -28.08
CA THR A 316 -13.03 -14.21 -27.48
C THR A 316 -12.02 -15.07 -26.71
N THR A 317 -10.88 -15.38 -27.33
CA THR A 317 -9.77 -16.10 -26.68
C THR A 317 -9.30 -15.40 -25.40
N LYS A 318 -9.16 -14.05 -25.42
CA LYS A 318 -8.76 -13.27 -24.23
C LYS A 318 -9.82 -13.26 -23.12
N TYR A 319 -11.11 -13.44 -23.46
CA TYR A 319 -12.20 -13.54 -22.49
C TYR A 319 -12.21 -14.90 -21.78
N ASP A 320 -12.04 -16.00 -22.50
CA ASP A 320 -11.93 -17.35 -21.92
C ASP A 320 -10.68 -17.48 -21.04
N ASP A 321 -9.58 -16.89 -21.51
CA ASP A 321 -8.30 -16.83 -20.80
C ASP A 321 -8.36 -15.94 -19.54
N LEU A 322 -9.26 -14.94 -19.48
CA LEU A 322 -9.54 -14.15 -18.28
C LEU A 322 -10.50 -14.88 -17.31
N THR A 323 -11.53 -15.55 -17.85
CA THR A 323 -12.51 -16.34 -17.08
C THR A 323 -11.78 -17.45 -16.32
N THR A 324 -10.91 -18.20 -17.00
CA THR A 324 -10.08 -19.25 -16.39
C THR A 324 -9.24 -18.70 -15.22
N LYS A 325 -8.64 -17.51 -15.35
CA LYS A 325 -7.86 -16.87 -14.27
C LYS A 325 -8.72 -16.42 -13.09
N TYR A 326 -10.01 -16.13 -13.32
CA TYR A 326 -10.95 -15.75 -12.26
C TYR A 326 -11.37 -16.96 -11.43
N ASP A 327 -11.70 -18.10 -12.07
CA ASP A 327 -12.03 -19.35 -11.37
C ASP A 327 -10.82 -19.88 -10.58
N ASP A 328 -9.64 -19.79 -11.18
CA ASP A 328 -8.35 -20.17 -10.59
C ASP A 328 -7.95 -19.25 -9.41
N LEU A 329 -8.40 -17.99 -9.38
CA LEU A 329 -8.25 -17.08 -8.24
C LEU A 329 -9.29 -17.35 -7.14
N THR A 330 -10.54 -17.60 -7.53
CA THR A 330 -11.65 -17.93 -6.61
C THR A 330 -11.33 -19.19 -5.82
N THR A 331 -10.86 -20.24 -6.50
CA THR A 331 -10.39 -21.48 -5.86
C THR A 331 -9.30 -21.21 -4.79
N LYS A 332 -8.34 -20.32 -5.07
CA LYS A 332 -7.28 -19.94 -4.12
C LYS A 332 -7.81 -19.13 -2.93
N TYR A 333 -8.92 -18.41 -3.09
CA TYR A 333 -9.56 -17.66 -2.01
C TYR A 333 -10.31 -18.58 -1.03
N ASP A 334 -11.06 -19.56 -1.53
CA ASP A 334 -11.75 -20.56 -0.70
C ASP A 334 -10.73 -21.45 0.06
N ASP A 335 -9.65 -21.81 -0.63
CA ASP A 335 -8.53 -22.58 -0.10
C ASP A 335 -7.73 -21.80 0.98
N LEU A 336 -7.72 -20.46 0.92
CA LEU A 336 -7.16 -19.59 1.97
C LEU A 336 -8.13 -19.41 3.15
N THR A 337 -9.41 -19.23 2.88
CA THR A 337 -10.48 -19.08 3.88
C THR A 337 -10.55 -20.31 4.78
N THR A 338 -10.54 -21.51 4.18
CA THR A 338 -10.51 -22.79 4.90
C THR A 338 -9.31 -22.89 5.87
N LYS A 339 -8.13 -22.41 5.45
CA LYS A 339 -6.91 -22.39 6.29
C LYS A 339 -6.99 -21.37 7.42
N TYR A 340 -7.70 -20.26 7.22
CA TYR A 340 -7.95 -19.24 8.24
C TYR A 340 -8.89 -19.77 9.34
N ASP A 341 -9.97 -20.45 8.96
CA ASP A 341 -10.92 -21.06 9.91
C ASP A 341 -10.25 -22.19 10.72
N GLU A 342 -9.45 -23.04 10.05
CA GLU A 342 -8.61 -24.04 10.72
C GLU A 342 -7.65 -23.42 11.76
N LEU A 343 -7.04 -22.28 11.45
CA LEU A 343 -6.11 -21.59 12.35
C LEU A 343 -6.85 -20.94 13.52
N THR A 344 -8.02 -20.35 13.26
CA THR A 344 -8.90 -19.74 14.26
C THR A 344 -9.37 -20.78 15.29
N GLY A 345 -9.88 -21.93 14.85
CA GLY A 345 -10.28 -23.02 15.75
C GLY A 345 -9.10 -23.61 16.55
N LYS A 346 -7.88 -23.64 16.00
CA LYS A 346 -6.67 -24.02 16.74
C LYS A 346 -6.30 -22.98 17.81
N TYR A 347 -6.45 -21.69 17.51
CA TYR A 347 -6.21 -20.59 18.45
C TYR A 347 -7.20 -20.59 19.62
N GLU A 348 -8.51 -20.71 19.34
CA GLU A 348 -9.54 -20.85 20.38
C GLU A 348 -9.31 -22.08 21.25
N SER A 349 -8.93 -23.22 20.64
CA SER A 349 -8.58 -24.43 21.38
C SER A 349 -7.31 -24.29 22.25
N LEU A 350 -6.41 -23.35 21.94
CA LEU A 350 -5.25 -23.03 22.78
C LEU A 350 -5.64 -22.08 23.91
N LEU A 351 -6.41 -21.03 23.65
CA LEU A 351 -6.94 -20.13 24.68
C LEU A 351 -7.78 -20.88 25.72
N ALA A 352 -8.66 -21.79 25.29
CA ALA A 352 -9.46 -22.60 26.21
C ALA A 352 -8.59 -23.49 27.13
N LYS A 353 -7.47 -24.03 26.61
CA LYS A 353 -6.49 -24.77 27.42
C LYS A 353 -5.72 -23.85 28.36
N GLU A 354 -5.31 -22.68 27.90
CA GLU A 354 -4.60 -21.68 28.73
C GLU A 354 -5.48 -21.22 29.90
N THR A 355 -6.74 -20.87 29.65
CA THR A 355 -7.72 -20.53 30.70
C THR A 355 -7.91 -21.66 31.69
N ASN A 356 -8.17 -22.89 31.21
CA ASN A 356 -8.35 -24.05 32.11
C ASN A 356 -7.09 -24.36 32.96
N ILE A 357 -5.90 -24.18 32.39
CA ILE A 357 -4.63 -24.31 33.13
C ILE A 357 -4.50 -23.19 34.18
N LYS A 358 -4.88 -21.94 33.87
CA LYS A 358 -4.86 -20.81 34.81
C LYS A 358 -5.87 -20.97 35.94
N GLU A 359 -7.09 -21.39 35.65
CA GLU A 359 -8.17 -21.65 36.63
C GLU A 359 -7.76 -22.77 37.59
N THR A 360 -7.46 -23.96 37.07
CA THR A 360 -7.06 -25.12 37.90
C THR A 360 -5.77 -24.88 38.67
N PHE A 361 -4.87 -24.03 38.16
CA PHE A 361 -3.70 -23.58 38.92
C PHE A 361 -4.05 -22.57 40.01
N GLY A 362 -4.94 -21.60 39.76
CA GLY A 362 -5.39 -20.62 40.75
C GLY A 362 -6.10 -21.27 41.93
N GLU A 363 -7.00 -22.22 41.66
CA GLU A 363 -7.65 -23.07 42.67
C GLU A 363 -6.60 -23.86 43.46
N SER A 364 -5.72 -24.60 42.77
CA SER A 364 -4.64 -25.38 43.39
C SER A 364 -3.62 -24.53 44.18
N ARG A 365 -3.52 -23.22 43.92
CA ARG A 365 -2.65 -22.28 44.63
C ARG A 365 -3.27 -21.90 45.97
N ALA A 366 -4.54 -21.47 45.96
CA ALA A 366 -5.25 -20.99 47.15
C ALA A 366 -5.29 -22.00 48.31
N ASP A 367 -5.61 -23.27 48.04
CA ASP A 367 -5.67 -24.32 49.07
C ASP A 367 -4.30 -24.63 49.71
N ASN A 368 -3.22 -24.32 49.02
CA ASN A 368 -1.86 -24.73 49.37
C ASN A 368 -1.01 -23.63 50.02
N GLU A 369 -1.54 -22.43 50.21
CA GLU A 369 -0.80 -21.34 50.88
C GLU A 369 -0.58 -21.68 52.37
N LYS A 370 0.64 -21.45 52.88
CA LYS A 370 1.03 -21.78 54.26
C LYS A 370 1.78 -20.60 54.88
N GLU A 371 1.43 -20.29 56.12
CA GLU A 371 1.88 -19.12 56.86
C GLU A 371 2.26 -19.52 58.29
N ALA A 372 3.23 -18.84 58.87
CA ALA A 372 3.66 -19.07 60.24
C ALA A 372 4.38 -17.85 60.83
N LEU A 373 4.05 -17.52 62.08
CA LEU A 373 4.84 -16.60 62.91
C LEU A 373 5.88 -17.38 63.73
N PHE A 374 7.02 -16.74 63.98
CA PHE A 374 8.11 -17.21 64.84
C PHE A 374 8.52 -16.04 65.72
N LEU A 375 8.83 -16.31 67.00
CA LEU A 375 9.16 -15.29 68.01
C LEU A 375 8.20 -14.07 67.96
N GLU A 376 6.90 -14.36 67.85
CA GLU A 376 5.76 -13.43 67.69
C GLU A 376 5.76 -12.57 66.41
N HIS A 377 6.89 -11.99 66.02
CA HIS A 377 6.97 -10.96 64.98
C HIS A 377 7.53 -11.42 63.61
N PHE A 378 8.16 -12.60 63.51
CA PHE A 378 8.83 -13.02 62.28
C PHE A 378 7.92 -13.92 61.45
N TYR A 379 7.32 -13.34 60.40
CA TYR A 379 6.41 -14.00 59.49
C TYR A 379 7.17 -14.72 58.37
N LEU A 380 6.83 -15.98 58.16
CA LEU A 380 7.28 -16.83 57.05
C LEU A 380 6.05 -17.31 56.27
N THR A 381 6.15 -17.33 54.94
CA THR A 381 5.06 -17.74 54.07
C THR A 381 5.53 -18.55 52.87
N SER A 382 4.62 -19.30 52.25
CA SER A 382 4.80 -19.89 50.91
C SER A 382 4.31 -18.97 49.78
N VAL A 383 3.84 -17.76 50.10
CA VAL A 383 3.37 -16.73 49.17
C VAL A 383 4.53 -15.86 48.68
N TYR A 384 4.42 -15.31 47.47
CA TYR A 384 5.35 -14.30 46.97
C TYR A 384 5.10 -12.96 47.68
N VAL A 385 6.02 -12.54 48.55
CA VAL A 385 6.03 -11.20 49.16
C VAL A 385 6.84 -10.27 48.27
N ALA A 386 6.21 -9.26 47.67
CA ALA A 386 6.85 -8.30 46.77
C ALA A 386 7.58 -7.17 47.54
N THR A 387 8.51 -6.51 46.85
CA THR A 387 9.35 -5.36 47.29
C THR A 387 10.23 -5.59 48.54
N THR A 388 11.28 -4.79 48.69
CA THR A 388 12.24 -4.87 49.82
C THR A 388 12.76 -3.50 50.30
N ALA A 389 11.88 -2.48 50.32
CA ALA A 389 12.20 -1.11 50.73
C ALA A 389 13.02 -0.98 52.04
N GLY A 390 12.96 -1.98 52.92
CA GLY A 390 14.01 -2.19 53.92
C GLY A 390 14.22 -3.67 54.29
N TYR A 391 15.43 -4.02 54.72
CA TYR A 391 15.76 -5.34 55.28
C TYR A 391 16.96 -5.31 56.26
N TYR A 392 16.94 -6.23 57.21
CA TYR A 392 18.05 -6.59 58.09
C TYR A 392 18.85 -7.75 57.48
N LEU A 393 20.17 -7.73 57.62
CA LEU A 393 21.08 -8.72 57.05
C LEU A 393 22.28 -9.00 57.98
N THR A 394 22.58 -10.28 58.23
CA THR A 394 23.79 -10.70 58.96
C THR A 394 24.99 -10.89 58.01
N PRO A 395 26.24 -10.87 58.50
CA PRO A 395 27.41 -11.19 57.68
C PRO A 395 27.35 -12.58 57.04
N LYS A 396 26.64 -13.52 57.66
CA LYS A 396 26.38 -14.86 57.13
C LYS A 396 25.40 -14.81 55.95
N GLY A 397 24.25 -14.15 56.11
CA GLY A 397 23.29 -13.95 55.00
C GLY A 397 23.90 -13.20 53.82
N ALA A 398 24.65 -12.12 54.11
CA ALA A 398 25.37 -11.33 53.12
C ALA A 398 26.37 -12.19 52.32
N LYS A 399 27.15 -13.05 53.01
CA LYS A 399 28.09 -13.97 52.35
C LYS A 399 27.38 -14.93 51.41
N THR A 400 26.24 -15.50 51.80
CA THR A 400 25.50 -16.42 50.91
C THR A 400 24.83 -15.72 49.73
N PHE A 401 24.38 -14.46 49.89
CA PHE A 401 23.89 -13.63 48.77
C PHE A 401 25.02 -13.33 47.77
N ILE A 402 26.22 -12.96 48.25
CA ILE A 402 27.41 -12.75 47.40
C ILE A 402 27.80 -14.05 46.68
N GLU A 403 27.89 -15.17 47.40
CA GLU A 403 28.23 -16.47 46.82
C GLU A 403 27.22 -16.91 45.75
N ALA A 404 25.92 -16.68 45.95
CA ALA A 404 24.90 -16.93 44.94
C ALA A 404 25.05 -16.01 43.72
N THR A 405 25.33 -14.72 43.94
CA THR A 405 25.59 -13.74 42.88
C THR A 405 26.76 -14.18 41.99
N GLU A 406 27.92 -14.44 42.62
CA GLU A 406 29.17 -14.74 41.94
C GLU A 406 29.14 -16.15 41.29
N ARG A 407 28.44 -17.12 41.90
CA ARG A 407 28.29 -18.49 41.37
C ARG A 407 27.31 -18.59 40.20
N PHE A 408 26.19 -17.90 40.26
CA PHE A 408 25.10 -18.06 39.30
C PHE A 408 25.02 -16.95 38.25
N LYS A 409 25.59 -15.76 38.51
CA LYS A 409 25.49 -14.57 37.64
C LYS A 409 24.05 -14.21 37.23
N ILE A 410 23.10 -14.50 38.12
CA ILE A 410 21.70 -14.10 37.97
C ILE A 410 21.60 -12.70 38.55
N ILE A 411 21.56 -11.69 37.68
CA ILE A 411 21.30 -10.30 38.04
C ILE A 411 19.92 -9.94 37.50
N GLU A 412 19.00 -9.66 38.41
CA GLU A 412 17.59 -9.36 38.19
C GLU A 412 17.15 -8.31 39.23
N PRO A 413 15.92 -7.78 39.22
CA PRO A 413 15.45 -6.91 40.30
C PRO A 413 15.70 -7.55 41.68
N VAL A 414 16.34 -6.79 42.57
CA VAL A 414 16.99 -7.35 43.76
C VAL A 414 15.99 -7.93 44.77
N ASP A 415 14.74 -7.46 44.75
CA ASP A 415 13.67 -8.02 45.56
C ASP A 415 13.31 -9.44 45.14
N MET A 416 13.27 -9.73 43.82
CA MET A 416 13.06 -11.06 43.23
C MET A 416 14.18 -12.02 43.63
N PHE A 417 15.44 -11.59 43.47
CA PHE A 417 16.60 -12.38 43.85
C PHE A 417 16.56 -12.77 45.34
N MET A 418 16.26 -11.81 46.23
CA MET A 418 16.08 -12.04 47.68
C MET A 418 14.77 -12.74 48.03
N ASN A 419 13.87 -12.99 47.08
CA ASN A 419 12.62 -13.74 47.28
C ASN A 419 12.76 -15.21 46.89
N ASN A 420 13.81 -15.58 46.13
CA ASN A 420 14.03 -16.94 45.69
C ASN A 420 15.10 -17.67 46.52
N PRO A 421 14.70 -18.33 47.63
CA PRO A 421 15.61 -19.10 48.47
C PRO A 421 16.27 -20.29 47.77
N THR A 422 15.90 -20.65 46.53
CA THR A 422 16.62 -21.71 45.78
C THR A 422 17.92 -21.21 45.16
N TYR A 423 18.17 -19.90 45.09
CA TYR A 423 19.47 -19.35 44.67
C TYR A 423 20.48 -19.34 45.83
N HIS A 424 20.04 -18.87 47.00
CA HIS A 424 20.93 -18.47 48.09
C HIS A 424 20.72 -19.24 49.41
N ASP A 425 19.73 -20.14 49.51
CA ASP A 425 19.47 -20.98 50.69
C ASP A 425 19.38 -20.23 52.04
N VAL A 426 18.80 -19.02 52.00
CA VAL A 426 18.47 -18.20 53.18
C VAL A 426 16.95 -18.16 53.35
N ALA A 427 16.46 -18.16 54.59
CA ALA A 427 15.03 -18.02 54.87
C ALA A 427 14.55 -16.57 54.64
N ASN A 428 13.48 -16.40 53.87
CA ASN A 428 12.84 -15.10 53.66
C ASN A 428 11.76 -14.85 54.73
N PHE A 429 12.15 -14.23 55.84
CA PHE A 429 11.23 -13.75 56.87
C PHE A 429 10.85 -12.28 56.63
N THR A 430 9.65 -11.88 57.05
CA THR A 430 9.22 -10.46 57.13
C THR A 430 8.88 -10.13 58.59
N TYR A 431 9.29 -8.95 59.06
CA TYR A 431 8.94 -8.48 60.41
C TYR A 431 7.54 -7.85 60.43
N LEU A 432 6.70 -8.25 61.40
CA LEU A 432 5.34 -7.74 61.57
C LEU A 432 5.09 -7.12 62.96
N PRO A 433 4.37 -5.99 63.05
CA PRO A 433 3.96 -5.12 61.94
C PRO A 433 5.19 -4.48 61.28
N CYS A 434 5.11 -4.18 59.98
CA CYS A 434 6.24 -3.68 59.20
C CYS A 434 6.86 -2.43 59.85
N PRO A 435 8.14 -2.46 60.29
CA PRO A 435 8.81 -1.32 60.93
C PRO A 435 9.20 -0.19 59.95
N VAL A 436 8.93 -0.35 58.67
CA VAL A 436 9.15 0.61 57.59
C VAL A 436 7.90 0.66 56.71
N SER A 437 7.55 1.84 56.22
CA SER A 437 6.51 2.05 55.20
C SER A 437 7.05 2.87 54.02
N LEU A 438 6.30 2.93 52.92
CA LEU A 438 6.66 3.73 51.74
C LEU A 438 6.10 5.15 51.84
N ASN A 439 6.88 6.13 51.41
CA ASN A 439 6.41 7.51 51.31
C ASN A 439 5.57 7.75 50.04
N LYS A 440 4.79 8.84 50.05
CA LYS A 440 3.89 9.28 48.97
C LYS A 440 4.52 9.53 47.59
N HIS A 441 5.85 9.38 47.47
CA HIS A 441 6.63 9.57 46.24
C HIS A 441 7.40 8.30 45.84
N ALA A 442 7.13 7.14 46.48
CA ALA A 442 7.80 5.88 46.17
C ALA A 442 7.60 5.45 44.70
N PHE A 443 6.36 5.50 44.20
CA PHE A 443 5.99 5.15 42.82
C PHE A 443 6.66 6.02 41.76
N ASN A 444 7.13 7.23 42.10
CA ASN A 444 7.92 8.08 41.21
C ASN A 444 9.37 7.58 41.15
N SER A 445 9.65 6.60 40.29
CA SER A 445 11.00 6.04 40.13
C SER A 445 12.00 7.11 39.68
N THR A 446 12.86 7.53 40.61
CA THR A 446 13.92 8.54 40.41
C THR A 446 14.99 8.12 39.40
N ILE A 447 14.99 6.84 39.01
CA ILE A 447 16.06 6.20 38.26
C ILE A 447 15.77 6.19 36.73
N GLN A 448 14.50 6.31 36.32
CA GLN A 448 14.07 6.11 34.92
C GLN A 448 14.53 7.21 33.94
N ASN A 449 14.77 8.45 34.39
CA ASN A 449 14.92 9.63 33.53
C ASN A 449 16.34 9.92 32.98
N ALA A 450 17.22 8.92 32.93
CA ALA A 450 18.51 9.03 32.24
C ALA A 450 18.40 8.61 30.77
N LYS A 451 18.99 9.38 29.84
CA LYS A 451 19.17 8.94 28.44
C LYS A 451 19.81 7.54 28.43
N LYS A 452 19.28 6.62 27.60
CA LYS A 452 19.81 5.25 27.50
C LYS A 452 21.33 5.28 27.29
N PRO A 453 22.12 4.63 28.16
CA PRO A 453 23.49 4.25 27.84
C PRO A 453 23.50 3.32 26.62
N ASP A 454 24.62 3.25 25.90
CA ASP A 454 24.79 2.32 24.76
C ASP A 454 25.03 0.84 25.21
N ILE A 455 24.77 0.57 26.49
CA ILE A 455 24.95 -0.71 27.17
C ILE A 455 23.61 -1.48 27.12
N SER A 456 23.54 -2.52 26.29
CA SER A 456 22.33 -3.31 26.13
C SER A 456 22.42 -4.66 26.84
N LEU A 457 21.70 -4.79 27.97
CA LEU A 457 21.58 -6.02 28.76
C LEU A 457 20.44 -6.91 28.23
N LYS A 458 20.51 -7.24 26.92
CA LYS A 458 19.49 -8.06 26.25
C LYS A 458 19.56 -9.52 26.72
N PRO A 459 18.47 -10.07 27.27
CA PRO A 459 18.39 -11.49 27.56
C PRO A 459 18.22 -12.31 26.27
N PRO A 460 18.34 -13.65 26.35
CA PRO A 460 18.06 -14.55 25.23
C PRO A 460 16.58 -14.48 24.79
N ARG A 461 16.28 -15.06 23.61
CA ARG A 461 14.89 -15.11 23.11
C ARG A 461 14.01 -15.95 24.04
N LYS A 462 13.05 -15.30 24.69
CA LYS A 462 12.03 -15.90 25.56
C LYS A 462 11.11 -16.82 24.73
N SER A 463 11.01 -18.09 25.12
CA SER A 463 10.05 -19.04 24.55
C SER A 463 8.69 -18.85 25.21
N TYR A 464 7.60 -18.93 24.43
CA TYR A 464 6.25 -18.78 24.97
C TYR A 464 5.88 -19.91 25.95
N PHE A 465 6.31 -21.14 25.66
CA PHE A 465 5.99 -22.33 26.47
C PHE A 465 6.68 -22.34 27.85
N ASP A 466 7.81 -21.67 28.00
CA ASP A 466 8.62 -21.71 29.22
C ASP A 466 7.90 -20.98 30.38
N ASN A 467 7.17 -19.91 30.06
CA ASN A 467 6.44 -19.09 31.04
C ASN A 467 5.16 -19.76 31.55
N LEU A 468 4.52 -20.61 30.73
CA LEU A 468 3.20 -21.22 31.03
C LEU A 468 3.19 -22.01 32.35
N PHE A 469 4.34 -22.50 32.80
CA PHE A 469 4.49 -23.20 34.07
C PHE A 469 5.34 -22.43 35.10
N TYR A 470 5.84 -21.24 34.80
CA TYR A 470 6.70 -20.45 35.71
C TYR A 470 6.04 -20.25 37.08
N HIS A 471 4.82 -19.70 37.12
CA HIS A 471 4.08 -19.47 38.37
C HIS A 471 3.86 -20.75 39.18
N LYS A 472 3.66 -21.88 38.50
CA LYS A 472 3.47 -23.21 39.12
C LYS A 472 4.77 -23.75 39.72
N PHE A 473 5.89 -23.60 39.02
CA PHE A 473 7.20 -23.94 39.57
C PHE A 473 7.60 -23.02 40.71
N ASN A 474 7.37 -21.70 40.60
CA ASN A 474 7.70 -20.74 41.66
C ASN A 474 6.87 -21.00 42.93
N ALA A 475 5.55 -21.18 42.82
CA ALA A 475 4.72 -21.58 43.97
C ALA A 475 5.22 -22.87 44.64
N GLN A 476 5.71 -23.85 43.86
CA GLN A 476 6.36 -25.05 44.41
C GLN A 476 7.73 -24.77 45.05
N LYS A 477 8.53 -23.81 44.56
CA LYS A 477 9.77 -23.37 45.23
C LYS A 477 9.44 -22.79 46.61
N CYS A 478 8.54 -21.80 46.66
CA CYS A 478 8.15 -21.11 47.88
C CYS A 478 7.54 -22.08 48.91
N LEU A 479 6.68 -23.01 48.49
CA LEU A 479 6.10 -24.02 49.38
C LEU A 479 7.15 -25.03 49.90
N LYS A 480 8.14 -25.43 49.08
CA LYS A 480 9.27 -26.28 49.55
C LYS A 480 10.15 -25.52 50.54
N ALA A 481 10.43 -24.24 50.28
CA ALA A 481 11.20 -23.38 51.18
C ALA A 481 10.49 -23.14 52.52
N PHE A 482 9.18 -22.85 52.50
CA PHE A 482 8.35 -22.74 53.71
C PHE A 482 8.45 -24.00 54.57
N HIS A 483 8.27 -25.19 53.97
CA HIS A 483 8.37 -26.45 54.71
C HIS A 483 9.78 -26.73 55.25
N LYS A 484 10.84 -26.36 54.50
CA LYS A 484 12.23 -26.45 54.99
C LYS A 484 12.42 -25.56 56.22
N TYR A 485 12.15 -24.26 56.10
CA TYR A 485 12.47 -23.30 57.16
C TYR A 485 11.50 -23.39 58.35
N SER A 486 10.21 -23.67 58.14
CA SER A 486 9.28 -23.95 59.24
C SER A 486 9.60 -25.26 59.99
N LYS A 487 10.38 -26.18 59.40
CA LYS A 487 10.93 -27.34 60.12
C LYS A 487 12.23 -26.99 60.84
N GLN A 488 13.13 -26.26 60.18
CA GLN A 488 14.43 -25.82 60.73
C GLN A 488 14.26 -24.95 61.98
N TYR A 489 13.31 -24.01 61.95
CA TYR A 489 13.02 -23.07 63.03
C TYR A 489 11.82 -23.48 63.89
N ALA A 490 11.36 -24.74 63.80
CA ALA A 490 10.18 -25.23 64.53
C ALA A 490 10.17 -24.92 66.05
N PRO A 491 11.31 -24.97 66.79
CA PRO A 491 11.34 -24.61 68.22
C PRO A 491 11.07 -23.13 68.53
N LEU A 492 11.11 -22.26 67.52
CA LEU A 492 10.90 -20.81 67.63
C LEU A 492 9.52 -20.38 67.15
N LYS A 493 8.72 -21.33 66.65
CA LYS A 493 7.42 -21.07 66.03
C LYS A 493 6.43 -20.61 67.09
N THR A 494 5.83 -19.44 66.87
CA THR A 494 4.80 -18.91 67.75
C THR A 494 3.66 -19.92 67.81
N PRO A 495 3.20 -20.34 69.01
CA PRO A 495 1.96 -21.10 69.11
C PRO A 495 0.84 -20.34 68.42
N LYS A 496 0.00 -21.03 67.65
CA LYS A 496 -1.27 -20.43 67.25
C LYS A 496 -2.11 -20.27 68.51
N GLU A 497 -2.43 -19.04 68.88
CA GLU A 497 -3.73 -18.78 69.49
C GLU A 497 -4.80 -19.25 68.50
N VAL A 498 -5.81 -19.96 69.00
CA VAL A 498 -6.71 -20.83 68.21
C VAL A 498 -8.03 -20.13 67.90
#